data_AF-A0A399EVA0-F1
#
_entry.id   AF-A0A399EVA0-F1
#
_cell.length_a   1.000
_cell.length_b   1.000
_cell.length_c   1.000
_cell.angle_alpha   90.00
_cell.angle_beta   90.00
_cell.angle_gamma   90.00
#
_symmetry.space_group_name_H-M   'P 1'
#
loop_
_entity.id
_entity.type
_entity.pdbx_description
1 polymer ?
#
loop_
_entity_poly.entity_id
_entity_poly.type
_entity_poly.pdbx_seq_one_letter_code
_entity_poly.pdbx_strand_id
1 'polypeptide(L)'
;MADLWLHALNLDRAVEQGGVAQARVAQEDFEGVKPLMRQVWRGERWENLLTPICSQDRELIPARVLLGYLRGYFLYREVPENDQAFWPNFLKDLGIEGRQLPTPGEYDRLWEALQGHLETRPHLRTHQGGKRDFIGSLDAIFHFKALRLKALKDSFLTFYQTGELPVAAHPYERVFRRLREAMEVLLEEDDQAPDLCNEGAVLEFLEQSGIYLGEPNPVRLLFNRSGQALEDLYRKLKGEKSPSRSTGARFRHKQVRIECLKSSPGLEEIRPALSREPILEGWKVYGKVTLEDGRFKRFSWVPRLTPEGEPIPEELEVSFEEGEAIRFRLHHKAFAVRFSHSPWRFDEPLEVRPIGFDLVQHPLRFLLASKGEAKHSPEELASEVTEASIPEDEVVVEIRVDGRGDEWRRIAVLPVEVRPRLEHWASPKGVFVRTHPPGLEVRARVFFGERLVKEETLTTEPEGRLVAQAAQVPLRIEVCLFTETRSFTLAPVGWPERWWRQGLGLGGSLV
;
A
#
# COMPACT_ATOMS: atom_id res chain seq x y z
N MET A 1 8.92 4.53 38.45
CA MET A 1 9.08 4.06 37.05
C MET A 1 9.10 2.56 37.10
N ALA A 2 8.20 1.88 36.38
CA ALA A 2 8.20 0.42 36.30
C ALA A 2 9.55 -0.04 35.74
N ASP A 3 10.16 -1.04 36.36
CA ASP A 3 11.50 -1.49 36.00
C ASP A 3 11.43 -2.30 34.70
N LEU A 4 11.74 -1.65 33.57
CA LEU A 4 11.80 -2.28 32.24
C LEU A 4 12.67 -3.54 32.23
N TRP A 5 13.69 -3.58 33.09
CA TRP A 5 14.57 -4.75 33.27
C TRP A 5 13.83 -5.91 33.91
N LEU A 6 12.99 -5.66 34.91
CA LEU A 6 12.20 -6.69 35.59
C LEU A 6 11.20 -7.34 34.63
N HIS A 7 10.49 -6.54 33.82
CA HIS A 7 9.56 -7.08 32.81
C HIS A 7 10.30 -7.94 31.77
N ALA A 8 11.46 -7.49 31.29
CA ALA A 8 12.28 -8.27 30.36
C ALA A 8 12.76 -9.59 30.99
N LEU A 9 13.20 -9.56 32.25
CA LEU A 9 13.60 -10.74 33.00
C LEU A 9 12.44 -11.73 33.16
N ASN A 10 11.23 -11.24 33.42
CA ASN A 10 10.03 -12.08 33.54
C ASN A 10 9.71 -12.78 32.21
N LEU A 11 9.83 -12.09 31.08
CA LEU A 11 9.66 -12.69 29.75
C LEU A 11 10.75 -13.72 29.42
N ASP A 12 12.01 -13.43 29.73
CA ASP A 12 13.12 -14.38 29.56
C ASP A 12 12.86 -15.68 30.34
N ARG A 13 12.51 -15.54 31.63
CA ARG A 13 12.18 -16.67 32.51
C ARG A 13 10.97 -17.45 32.01
N ALA A 14 9.94 -16.77 31.49
CA ALA A 14 8.76 -17.43 30.96
C ALA A 14 9.10 -18.33 29.77
N VAL A 15 9.98 -17.87 28.87
CA VAL A 15 10.45 -18.66 27.72
C VAL A 15 11.44 -19.74 28.15
N GLU A 16 12.33 -19.46 29.09
CA GLU A 16 13.27 -20.46 29.62
C GLU A 16 12.55 -21.65 30.28
N GLN A 17 11.52 -21.38 31.09
CA GLN A 17 10.81 -22.42 31.85
C GLN A 17 9.75 -23.15 31.02
N GLY A 18 9.08 -22.44 30.09
CA GLY A 18 7.92 -22.96 29.36
C GLY A 18 8.16 -23.23 27.87
N GLY A 19 9.29 -22.81 27.32
CA GLY A 19 9.46 -22.71 25.87
C GLY A 19 8.63 -21.58 25.24
N VAL A 20 8.92 -21.23 23.98
CA VAL A 20 8.26 -20.15 23.24
C VAL A 20 6.76 -20.40 23.07
N ALA A 21 6.35 -21.64 22.79
CA ALA A 21 4.93 -21.94 22.57
C ALA A 21 4.11 -21.94 23.88
N GLN A 22 4.71 -22.31 25.02
CA GLN A 22 3.98 -22.45 26.30
C GLN A 22 4.36 -21.41 27.36
N ALA A 23 5.22 -20.45 27.03
CA ALA A 23 5.61 -19.37 27.93
C ALA A 23 4.39 -18.64 28.48
N ARG A 24 4.40 -18.45 29.81
CA ARG A 24 3.37 -17.75 30.56
C ARG A 24 3.73 -16.28 30.63
N VAL A 25 3.19 -15.51 29.69
CA VAL A 25 3.45 -14.07 29.58
C VAL A 25 2.30 -13.32 30.24
N ALA A 26 2.59 -12.60 31.32
CA ALA A 26 1.63 -11.69 31.93
C ALA A 26 1.45 -10.45 31.05
N GLN A 27 0.23 -9.91 30.99
CA GLN A 27 -0.05 -8.71 30.20
C GLN A 27 0.75 -7.49 30.70
N GLU A 28 0.93 -7.36 32.03
CA GLU A 28 1.74 -6.31 32.62
C GLU A 28 3.20 -6.36 32.13
N ASP A 29 3.80 -7.56 32.07
CA ASP A 29 5.16 -7.73 31.57
C ASP A 29 5.25 -7.49 30.06
N PHE A 30 4.25 -7.93 29.30
CA PHE A 30 4.17 -7.69 27.85
C PHE A 30 4.05 -6.19 27.53
N GLU A 31 3.14 -5.47 28.19
CA GLU A 31 2.95 -4.03 28.00
C GLU A 31 4.14 -3.23 28.56
N GLY A 32 4.61 -3.60 29.75
CA GLY A 32 5.72 -2.95 30.45
C GLY A 32 7.05 -3.05 29.71
N VAL A 33 7.30 -4.13 28.97
CA VAL A 33 8.54 -4.30 28.20
C VAL A 33 8.54 -3.52 26.87
N LYS A 34 7.38 -3.04 26.36
CA LYS A 34 7.26 -2.41 25.03
C LYS A 34 8.30 -1.32 24.73
N PRO A 35 8.59 -0.36 25.64
CA PRO A 35 9.59 0.67 25.38
C PRO A 35 10.99 0.10 25.16
N LEU A 36 11.34 -0.94 25.93
CA LEU A 36 12.62 -1.66 25.79
C LEU A 36 12.64 -2.50 24.51
N MET A 37 11.55 -3.22 24.21
CA MET A 37 11.43 -4.01 22.98
C MET A 37 11.47 -3.13 21.73
N ARG A 38 10.99 -1.89 21.77
CA ARG A 38 11.16 -0.94 20.67
C ARG A 38 12.64 -0.66 20.38
N GLN A 39 13.46 -0.44 21.41
CA GLN A 39 14.90 -0.19 21.26
C GLN A 39 15.63 -1.45 20.76
N VAL A 40 15.28 -2.61 21.32
CA VAL A 40 15.82 -3.91 20.92
C VAL A 40 15.36 -4.30 19.52
N TRP A 41 14.19 -3.86 19.08
CA TRP A 41 13.73 -4.06 17.71
C TRP A 41 14.60 -3.27 16.73
N ARG A 42 14.79 -1.98 17.01
CA ARG A 42 15.43 -1.02 16.10
C ARG A 42 16.95 -1.12 15.94
N GLY A 43 17.64 -1.92 16.74
CA GLY A 43 19.11 -1.88 16.74
C GLY A 43 19.73 -0.95 17.78
N GLU A 44 18.91 -0.17 18.48
CA GLU A 44 19.40 0.87 19.41
C GLU A 44 19.94 0.26 20.71
N ARG A 45 19.50 -0.96 21.05
CA ARG A 45 19.90 -1.68 22.27
C ARG A 45 20.09 -3.16 21.99
N TRP A 46 21.09 -3.74 22.67
CA TRP A 46 21.48 -5.15 22.59
C TRP A 46 21.77 -5.57 21.15
N GLU A 47 23.01 -5.32 20.73
CA GLU A 47 23.45 -5.56 19.34
C GLU A 47 23.36 -7.04 18.97
N ASN A 48 23.84 -7.92 19.85
CA ASN A 48 23.76 -9.37 19.70
C ASN A 48 22.64 -9.96 20.56
N LEU A 49 21.63 -10.55 19.93
CA LEU A 49 20.46 -11.07 20.62
C LEU A 49 20.70 -12.41 21.34
N LEU A 50 21.75 -13.13 20.99
CA LEU A 50 22.06 -14.47 21.51
C LEU A 50 23.06 -14.44 22.67
N THR A 51 23.67 -13.29 22.93
CA THR A 51 24.62 -13.13 24.04
C THR A 51 23.87 -12.77 25.31
N PRO A 52 24.16 -13.45 26.45
CA PRO A 52 23.53 -13.09 27.71
C PRO A 52 23.93 -11.70 28.19
N ILE A 53 23.00 -11.04 28.86
CA ILE A 53 23.19 -9.69 29.39
C ILE A 53 22.95 -9.73 30.89
N CYS A 54 23.93 -9.24 31.63
CA CYS A 54 23.88 -9.19 33.08
C CYS A 54 23.61 -7.76 33.55
N SER A 55 22.62 -7.59 34.42
CA SER A 55 22.38 -6.36 35.17
C SER A 55 21.76 -6.73 36.52
N GLN A 56 22.17 -6.04 37.59
CA GLN A 56 21.70 -6.27 38.95
C GLN A 56 21.81 -7.75 39.40
N ASP A 57 22.95 -8.40 39.11
CA ASP A 57 23.24 -9.81 39.43
C ASP A 57 22.23 -10.82 38.85
N ARG A 58 21.52 -10.43 37.79
CA ARG A 58 20.60 -11.30 37.05
C ARG A 58 20.94 -11.26 35.57
N GLU A 59 20.80 -12.42 34.94
CA GLU A 59 21.11 -12.65 33.53
C GLU A 59 19.81 -12.84 32.74
N LEU A 60 19.77 -12.34 31.52
CA LEU A 60 18.73 -12.65 30.54
C LEU A 60 19.33 -12.80 29.14
N ILE A 61 18.63 -13.49 28.24
CA ILE A 61 19.01 -13.60 26.82
C ILE A 61 18.03 -12.75 25.99
N PRO A 62 18.49 -11.70 25.29
CA PRO A 62 17.62 -10.80 24.53
C PRO A 62 16.70 -11.50 23.52
N ALA A 63 17.18 -12.55 22.84
CA ALA A 63 16.37 -13.34 21.91
C ALA A 63 15.18 -13.99 22.62
N ARG A 64 15.36 -14.53 23.84
CA ARG A 64 14.25 -15.10 24.63
C ARG A 64 13.27 -14.02 25.07
N VAL A 65 13.74 -12.82 25.42
CA VAL A 65 12.85 -11.68 25.72
C VAL A 65 12.01 -11.30 24.48
N LEU A 66 12.63 -11.22 23.30
CA LEU A 66 11.93 -10.91 22.04
C LEU A 66 10.92 -12.00 21.66
N LEU A 67 11.27 -13.27 21.87
CA LEU A 67 10.35 -14.39 21.65
C LEU A 67 9.21 -14.41 22.68
N GLY A 68 9.49 -14.03 23.94
CA GLY A 68 8.48 -13.83 24.98
C GLY A 68 7.53 -12.68 24.64
N TYR A 69 8.05 -11.60 24.07
CA TYR A 69 7.24 -10.50 23.56
C TYR A 69 6.33 -10.93 22.40
N LEU A 70 6.89 -11.64 21.39
CA LEU A 70 6.12 -12.24 20.31
C LEU A 70 5.05 -13.20 20.85
N ARG A 71 5.38 -13.98 21.88
CA ARG A 71 4.42 -14.87 22.52
C ARG A 71 3.28 -14.09 23.17
N GLY A 72 3.57 -13.02 23.90
CA GLY A 72 2.55 -12.12 24.47
C GLY A 72 1.65 -11.51 23.37
N TYR A 73 2.26 -11.08 22.27
CA TYR A 73 1.55 -10.55 21.10
C TYR A 73 0.56 -11.56 20.52
N PHE A 74 0.98 -12.81 20.30
CA PHE A 74 0.14 -13.89 19.75
C PHE A 74 -0.70 -14.65 20.77
N LEU A 75 -0.52 -14.39 22.06
CA LEU A 75 -1.36 -14.99 23.10
C LEU A 75 -2.80 -14.47 22.98
N TYR A 76 -2.96 -13.18 22.67
CA TYR A 76 -4.26 -12.52 22.58
C TYR A 76 -4.70 -12.23 21.14
N ARG A 77 -3.80 -12.36 20.15
CA ARG A 77 -4.08 -12.06 18.73
C ARG A 77 -3.92 -13.29 17.85
N GLU A 78 -4.70 -13.36 16.78
CA GLU A 78 -4.52 -14.38 15.74
C GLU A 78 -3.27 -14.08 14.91
N VAL A 79 -2.56 -15.12 14.45
CA VAL A 79 -1.47 -14.96 13.48
C VAL A 79 -2.09 -14.41 12.17
N PRO A 80 -1.64 -13.24 11.67
CA PRO A 80 -2.21 -12.66 10.46
C PRO A 80 -1.94 -13.52 9.23
N GLU A 81 -2.82 -13.42 8.24
CA GLU A 81 -2.78 -14.27 7.04
C GLU A 81 -1.54 -14.03 6.14
N ASN A 82 -0.87 -12.88 6.28
CA ASN A 82 0.31 -12.51 5.51
C ASN A 82 1.09 -11.36 6.16
N ASP A 83 2.29 -11.10 5.61
CA ASP A 83 3.20 -10.04 6.05
C ASP A 83 2.52 -8.65 6.04
N GLN A 84 1.70 -8.38 5.03
CA GLN A 84 1.01 -7.10 4.87
C GLN A 84 0.03 -6.80 6.02
N ALA A 85 -0.56 -7.82 6.62
CA ALA A 85 -1.45 -7.68 7.77
C ALA A 85 -0.68 -7.74 9.11
N PHE A 86 0.46 -8.42 9.16
CA PHE A 86 1.24 -8.55 10.37
C PHE A 86 2.05 -7.30 10.69
N TRP A 87 2.88 -6.84 9.74
CA TRP A 87 3.89 -5.82 10.02
C TRP A 87 3.30 -4.48 10.49
N PRO A 88 2.26 -3.91 9.86
CA PRO A 88 1.72 -2.63 10.33
C PRO A 88 1.19 -2.71 11.77
N ASN A 89 0.57 -3.83 12.13
CA ASN A 89 -0.01 -4.04 13.47
C ASN A 89 1.06 -4.31 14.52
N PHE A 90 2.05 -5.13 14.19
CA PHE A 90 3.17 -5.43 15.09
C PHE A 90 4.03 -4.19 15.35
N LEU A 91 4.32 -3.40 14.31
CA LEU A 91 5.06 -2.15 14.43
C LEU A 91 4.29 -1.11 15.24
N LYS A 92 2.98 -0.97 14.98
CA LYS A 92 2.11 -0.09 15.77
C LYS A 92 2.06 -0.50 17.24
N ASP A 93 2.00 -1.80 17.54
CA ASP A 93 2.02 -2.32 18.91
C ASP A 93 3.33 -2.01 19.64
N LEU A 94 4.46 -2.06 18.95
CA LEU A 94 5.74 -1.56 19.45
C LEU A 94 5.80 -0.03 19.56
N GLY A 95 4.80 0.70 19.06
CA GLY A 95 4.72 2.17 18.99
C GLY A 95 5.63 2.79 17.94
N ILE A 96 5.77 2.12 16.80
CA ILE A 96 6.39 2.62 15.57
C ILE A 96 5.25 2.95 14.59
N GLU A 97 4.91 4.22 14.48
CA GLU A 97 3.77 4.68 13.68
C GLU A 97 4.14 4.99 12.23
N GLY A 98 3.16 4.95 11.32
CA GLY A 98 3.30 5.37 9.92
C GLY A 98 4.07 4.42 8.99
N ARG A 99 4.58 3.29 9.49
CA ARG A 99 5.42 2.36 8.71
C ARG A 99 4.69 1.03 8.43
N GLN A 100 4.67 0.63 7.15
CA GLN A 100 3.96 -0.58 6.70
C GLN A 100 4.81 -1.87 6.76
N LEU A 101 6.13 -1.75 6.67
CA LEU A 101 7.06 -2.88 6.68
C LEU A 101 8.26 -2.60 7.60
N PRO A 102 8.88 -3.61 8.20
CA PRO A 102 10.14 -3.45 8.91
C PRO A 102 11.27 -3.16 7.92
N THR A 103 12.34 -2.55 8.42
CA THR A 103 13.62 -2.47 7.72
C THR A 103 14.26 -3.85 7.60
N PRO A 104 15.19 -4.06 6.65
CA PRO A 104 15.89 -5.34 6.54
C PRO A 104 16.58 -5.79 7.84
N GLY A 105 17.24 -4.87 8.56
CA GLY A 105 17.91 -5.19 9.83
C GLY A 105 16.95 -5.59 10.97
N GLU A 106 15.77 -4.96 11.05
CA GLU A 106 14.73 -5.35 12.00
C GLU A 106 14.14 -6.74 11.66
N TYR A 107 13.94 -7.01 10.36
CA TYR A 107 13.47 -8.30 9.88
C TYR A 107 14.50 -9.42 10.14
N ASP A 108 15.78 -9.16 9.89
CA ASP A 108 16.88 -10.08 10.16
C ASP A 108 17.01 -10.38 11.66
N ARG A 109 16.87 -9.39 12.53
CA ARG A 109 16.90 -9.57 13.99
C ARG A 109 15.86 -10.54 14.50
N LEU A 110 14.62 -10.42 14.02
CA LEU A 110 13.57 -11.37 14.42
C LEU A 110 13.87 -12.78 13.92
N TRP A 111 14.36 -12.88 12.69
CA TRP A 111 14.75 -14.15 12.09
C TRP A 111 15.90 -14.80 12.86
N GLU A 112 16.91 -14.04 13.27
CA GLU A 112 18.03 -14.51 14.09
C GLU A 112 17.56 -15.03 15.44
N ALA A 113 16.64 -14.32 16.11
CA ALA A 113 16.06 -14.79 17.37
C ALA A 113 15.31 -16.12 17.19
N LEU A 114 14.48 -16.25 16.13
CA LEU A 114 13.75 -17.47 15.82
C LEU A 114 14.69 -18.61 15.39
N GLN A 115 15.78 -18.32 14.69
CA GLN A 115 16.75 -19.31 14.24
C GLN A 115 17.67 -19.79 15.37
N GLY A 116 18.01 -18.89 16.31
CA GLY A 116 18.89 -19.17 17.43
C GLY A 116 18.23 -19.98 18.56
N HIS A 117 16.90 -20.02 18.64
CA HIS A 117 16.19 -20.75 19.67
C HIS A 117 15.82 -22.17 19.22
N LEU A 118 16.09 -23.16 20.08
CA LEU A 118 15.98 -24.60 19.77
C LEU A 118 14.57 -25.04 19.37
N GLU A 119 13.54 -24.47 20.00
CA GLU A 119 12.14 -24.82 19.74
C GLU A 119 11.60 -24.24 18.44
N THR A 120 12.07 -23.06 18.03
CA THR A 120 11.51 -22.33 16.87
C THR A 120 12.23 -22.67 15.58
N ARG A 121 13.54 -22.96 15.66
CA ARG A 121 14.39 -23.29 14.52
C ARG A 121 13.83 -24.39 13.59
N PRO A 122 13.28 -25.52 14.07
CA PRO A 122 12.76 -26.58 13.21
C PRO A 122 11.51 -26.17 12.40
N HIS A 123 10.86 -25.08 12.79
CA HIS A 123 9.61 -24.60 12.20
C HIS A 123 9.81 -23.46 11.21
N LEU A 124 11.06 -23.02 10.99
CA LEU A 124 11.37 -21.97 10.02
C LEU A 124 11.15 -22.47 8.60
N ARG A 125 10.34 -21.72 7.84
CA ARG A 125 9.95 -22.03 6.47
C ARG A 125 10.58 -21.04 5.48
N THR A 126 10.79 -21.52 4.26
CA THR A 126 11.25 -20.72 3.13
C THR A 126 10.37 -21.00 1.92
N HIS A 127 10.04 -19.98 1.15
CA HIS A 127 9.38 -20.14 -0.14
C HIS A 127 10.30 -20.84 -1.15
N GLN A 128 9.71 -21.34 -2.26
CA GLN A 128 10.44 -22.06 -3.32
C GLN A 128 11.60 -21.27 -3.95
N GLY A 129 11.60 -19.93 -3.83
CA GLY A 129 12.69 -19.05 -4.27
C GLY A 129 13.76 -18.73 -3.21
N GLY A 130 13.80 -19.45 -2.09
CA GLY A 130 14.76 -19.24 -0.99
C GLY A 130 14.45 -18.04 -0.08
N LYS A 131 13.41 -17.26 -0.39
CA LYS A 131 12.94 -16.18 0.47
C LYS A 131 12.33 -16.76 1.75
N ARG A 132 12.67 -16.18 2.91
CA ARG A 132 12.12 -16.54 4.22
C ARG A 132 10.59 -16.37 4.23
N ASP A 133 9.88 -17.43 4.59
CA ASP A 133 8.42 -17.41 4.76
C ASP A 133 8.13 -17.07 6.21
N PHE A 134 8.09 -15.77 6.50
CA PHE A 134 8.02 -15.27 7.86
C PHE A 134 6.72 -15.64 8.55
N ILE A 135 5.59 -15.39 7.88
CA ILE A 135 4.27 -15.77 8.40
C ILE A 135 4.12 -17.26 8.46
N GLY A 136 4.53 -18.02 7.44
CA GLY A 136 4.49 -19.48 7.52
C GLY A 136 5.34 -20.05 8.65
N SER A 137 6.43 -19.37 9.04
CA SER A 137 7.26 -19.73 10.18
C SER A 137 6.59 -19.40 11.51
N LEU A 138 6.07 -18.18 11.67
CA LEU A 138 5.30 -17.79 12.85
C LEU A 138 4.05 -18.66 13.02
N ASP A 139 3.40 -18.98 11.92
CA ASP A 139 2.29 -19.92 11.86
C ASP A 139 2.75 -21.31 12.31
N ALA A 140 3.83 -21.85 11.77
CA ALA A 140 4.35 -23.15 12.23
C ALA A 140 4.73 -23.18 13.73
N ILE A 141 5.22 -22.05 14.28
CA ILE A 141 5.65 -21.92 15.68
C ILE A 141 4.47 -21.70 16.63
N PHE A 142 3.53 -20.82 16.26
CA PHE A 142 2.46 -20.34 17.13
C PHE A 142 1.06 -20.90 16.75
N HIS A 143 0.85 -21.36 15.51
CA HIS A 143 -0.46 -21.83 14.99
C HIS A 143 -0.82 -23.25 15.38
N PHE A 144 0.11 -24.08 15.88
CA PHE A 144 -0.25 -25.44 16.29
C PHE A 144 -1.27 -25.51 17.45
N LYS A 145 -1.64 -24.39 18.09
CA LYS A 145 -2.58 -24.38 19.22
C LYS A 145 -3.52 -23.19 19.30
N ALA A 146 -3.64 -22.37 18.25
CA ALA A 146 -4.54 -21.21 18.28
C ALA A 146 -5.83 -21.43 17.47
N LEU A 147 -6.95 -21.80 18.11
CA LEU A 147 -8.25 -21.91 17.43
C LEU A 147 -8.64 -20.54 16.86
N ARG A 148 -9.17 -20.44 15.64
CA ARG A 148 -9.75 -19.19 15.11
C ARG A 148 -11.00 -18.79 15.90
N LEU A 149 -11.38 -17.51 15.93
CA LEU A 149 -12.50 -17.02 16.74
C LEU A 149 -13.82 -17.81 16.54
N LYS A 150 -14.17 -18.18 15.30
CA LYS A 150 -15.36 -19.02 15.04
C LYS A 150 -15.22 -20.39 15.73
N ALA A 151 -14.13 -21.10 15.45
CA ALA A 151 -13.85 -22.42 16.04
C ALA A 151 -13.70 -22.36 17.57
N LEU A 152 -13.14 -21.27 18.11
CA LEU A 152 -13.02 -21.03 19.54
C LEU A 152 -14.41 -20.87 20.18
N LYS A 153 -15.27 -20.02 19.59
CA LYS A 153 -16.66 -19.84 20.07
C LYS A 153 -17.45 -21.13 19.97
N ASP A 154 -17.38 -21.82 18.84
CA ASP A 154 -18.14 -23.05 18.62
C ASP A 154 -17.65 -24.17 19.58
N SER A 155 -16.34 -24.31 19.77
CA SER A 155 -15.78 -25.26 20.74
C SER A 155 -16.16 -24.91 22.18
N PHE A 156 -16.20 -23.61 22.52
CA PHE A 156 -16.64 -23.17 23.84
C PHE A 156 -18.13 -23.46 24.06
N LEU A 157 -18.99 -23.22 23.06
CA LEU A 157 -20.42 -23.51 23.16
C LEU A 157 -20.66 -25.01 23.36
N THR A 158 -19.95 -25.87 22.62
CA THR A 158 -19.96 -27.32 22.86
C THR A 158 -19.55 -27.64 24.29
N PHE A 159 -18.40 -27.11 24.75
CA PHE A 159 -17.92 -27.33 26.12
C PHE A 159 -18.90 -26.85 27.19
N TYR A 160 -19.55 -25.70 26.98
CA TYR A 160 -20.53 -25.14 27.91
C TYR A 160 -21.77 -26.03 28.02
N GLN A 161 -22.23 -26.61 26.90
CA GLN A 161 -23.43 -27.44 26.83
C GLN A 161 -23.20 -28.89 27.28
N THR A 162 -22.10 -29.51 26.87
CA THR A 162 -21.85 -30.94 27.06
C THR A 162 -20.80 -31.23 28.14
N GLY A 163 -20.00 -30.24 28.52
CA GLY A 163 -18.83 -30.44 29.40
C GLY A 163 -17.62 -31.05 28.69
N GLU A 164 -17.73 -31.43 27.42
CA GLU A 164 -16.67 -32.08 26.65
C GLU A 164 -15.91 -31.08 25.78
N LEU A 165 -14.58 -31.15 25.79
CA LEU A 165 -13.72 -30.34 24.91
C LEU A 165 -13.38 -31.09 23.62
N PRO A 166 -13.58 -30.49 22.43
CA PRO A 166 -13.05 -31.04 21.19
C PRO A 166 -11.52 -31.22 21.26
N VAL A 167 -10.97 -32.22 20.58
CA VAL A 167 -9.52 -32.52 20.56
C VAL A 167 -8.68 -31.28 20.25
N ALA A 168 -9.09 -30.50 19.25
CA ALA A 168 -8.41 -29.26 18.85
C ALA A 168 -8.48 -28.14 19.91
N ALA A 169 -9.42 -28.21 20.86
CA ALA A 169 -9.63 -27.23 21.92
C ALA A 169 -9.02 -27.61 23.27
N HIS A 170 -8.45 -28.81 23.42
CA HIS A 170 -7.83 -29.26 24.68
C HIS A 170 -6.80 -28.27 25.26
N PRO A 171 -5.94 -27.61 24.45
CA PRO A 171 -5.02 -26.59 24.96
C PRO A 171 -5.71 -25.39 25.63
N TYR A 172 -7.00 -25.18 25.38
CA TYR A 172 -7.82 -24.08 25.91
C TYR A 172 -8.66 -24.47 27.13
N GLU A 173 -8.56 -25.70 27.62
CA GLU A 173 -9.41 -26.20 28.70
C GLU A 173 -9.48 -25.23 29.90
N ARG A 174 -8.33 -24.75 30.37
CA ARG A 174 -8.27 -23.79 31.49
C ARG A 174 -8.96 -22.45 31.16
N VAL A 175 -8.78 -21.97 29.93
CA VAL A 175 -9.41 -20.73 29.43
C VAL A 175 -10.92 -20.91 29.36
N PHE A 176 -11.39 -22.07 28.89
CA PHE A 176 -12.80 -22.39 28.76
C PHE A 176 -13.46 -22.59 30.12
N ARG A 177 -12.80 -23.22 31.10
CA ARG A 177 -13.33 -23.31 32.47
C ARG A 177 -13.57 -21.93 33.09
N ARG A 178 -12.58 -21.03 32.98
CA ARG A 178 -12.68 -19.65 33.46
C ARG A 178 -13.69 -18.81 32.69
N LEU A 179 -13.76 -18.99 31.37
CA LEU A 179 -14.76 -18.32 30.55
C LEU A 179 -16.16 -18.82 30.92
N ARG A 180 -16.33 -20.10 31.25
CA ARG A 180 -17.59 -20.65 31.73
C ARG A 180 -18.02 -20.01 33.04
N GLU A 181 -17.13 -19.92 34.03
CA GLU A 181 -17.39 -19.21 35.29
C GLU A 181 -17.81 -17.75 35.04
N ALA A 182 -17.11 -17.04 34.15
CA ALA A 182 -17.46 -15.67 33.77
C ALA A 182 -18.85 -15.59 33.11
N MET A 183 -19.14 -16.51 32.18
CA MET A 183 -20.40 -16.54 31.46
C MET A 183 -21.57 -16.90 32.36
N GLU A 184 -21.39 -17.80 33.33
CA GLU A 184 -22.42 -18.16 34.31
C GLU A 184 -22.86 -16.93 35.11
N VAL A 185 -21.92 -16.14 35.65
CA VAL A 185 -22.25 -14.90 36.37
C VAL A 185 -22.89 -13.84 35.46
N LEU A 186 -22.38 -13.64 34.24
CA LEU A 186 -22.99 -12.71 33.29
C LEU A 186 -24.43 -13.11 32.93
N LEU A 187 -24.72 -14.41 32.85
CA LEU A 187 -26.05 -14.93 32.51
C LEU A 187 -27.02 -14.93 33.70
N GLU A 188 -26.52 -15.09 34.93
CA GLU A 188 -27.32 -15.04 36.16
C GLU A 188 -27.73 -13.62 36.54
N GLU A 189 -26.85 -12.64 36.35
CA GLU A 189 -27.06 -11.22 36.73
C GLU A 189 -27.58 -10.37 35.56
N ASP A 190 -28.55 -10.88 34.80
CA ASP A 190 -29.06 -10.30 33.54
C ASP A 190 -29.47 -8.81 33.65
N ASP A 191 -30.19 -8.46 34.72
CA ASP A 191 -30.68 -7.08 34.94
C ASP A 191 -29.56 -6.08 35.28
N GLN A 192 -28.36 -6.57 35.61
CA GLN A 192 -27.18 -5.77 35.97
C GLN A 192 -25.99 -6.02 35.04
N ALA A 193 -26.20 -6.76 33.95
CA ALA A 193 -25.11 -7.11 33.04
C ALA A 193 -24.45 -5.84 32.47
N PRO A 194 -23.11 -5.76 32.48
CA PRO A 194 -22.38 -4.63 31.93
C PRO A 194 -22.50 -4.58 30.40
N ASP A 195 -22.09 -3.47 29.79
CA ASP A 195 -21.95 -3.41 28.32
C ASP A 195 -20.92 -4.45 27.85
N LEU A 196 -21.42 -5.55 27.27
CA LEU A 196 -20.62 -6.68 26.78
C LEU A 196 -19.71 -6.32 25.58
N CYS A 197 -19.84 -5.11 25.02
CA CYS A 197 -18.94 -4.56 24.01
C CYS A 197 -17.83 -3.68 24.62
N ASN A 198 -17.76 -3.54 25.95
CA ASN A 198 -16.75 -2.77 26.66
C ASN A 198 -15.92 -3.66 27.59
N GLU A 199 -14.66 -3.95 27.20
CA GLU A 199 -13.75 -4.82 27.95
C GLU A 199 -13.58 -4.39 29.42
N GLY A 200 -13.41 -3.10 29.66
CA GLY A 200 -13.18 -2.57 31.01
C GLY A 200 -14.39 -2.77 31.92
N ALA A 201 -15.58 -2.48 31.42
CA ALA A 201 -16.83 -2.64 32.17
C ALA A 201 -17.10 -4.11 32.53
N VAL A 202 -16.82 -5.03 31.59
CA VAL A 202 -16.98 -6.48 31.83
C VAL A 202 -16.01 -6.97 32.89
N LEU A 203 -14.73 -6.58 32.81
CA LEU A 203 -13.73 -7.04 33.76
C LEU A 203 -13.98 -6.48 35.17
N GLU A 204 -14.34 -5.19 35.27
CA GLU A 204 -14.67 -4.56 36.55
C GLU A 204 -15.88 -5.23 37.21
N PHE A 205 -16.92 -5.52 36.43
CA PHE A 205 -18.09 -6.25 36.89
C PHE A 205 -17.74 -7.64 37.43
N LEU A 206 -16.99 -8.43 36.66
CA LEU A 206 -16.58 -9.77 37.09
C LEU A 206 -15.71 -9.75 38.36
N GLU A 207 -14.83 -8.76 38.48
CA GLU A 207 -14.02 -8.57 39.69
C GLU A 207 -14.88 -8.18 40.90
N GLN A 208 -15.89 -7.32 40.72
CA GLN A 208 -16.86 -6.95 41.76
C GLN A 208 -17.70 -8.15 42.22
N SER A 209 -18.05 -9.05 41.29
CA SER A 209 -18.72 -10.33 41.59
C SER A 209 -17.76 -11.41 42.11
N GLY A 210 -16.48 -11.08 42.38
CA GLY A 210 -15.50 -11.96 42.99
C GLY A 210 -14.82 -12.97 42.06
N ILE A 211 -15.02 -12.85 40.74
CA ILE A 211 -14.39 -13.71 39.74
C ILE A 211 -13.05 -13.10 39.31
N TYR A 212 -11.97 -13.79 39.65
CA TYR A 212 -10.64 -13.47 39.14
C TYR A 212 -10.21 -14.45 38.04
N LEU A 213 -10.24 -13.99 36.79
CA LEU A 213 -9.97 -14.83 35.63
C LEU A 213 -8.49 -15.19 35.45
N GLY A 214 -7.57 -14.45 36.05
CA GLY A 214 -6.12 -14.65 35.91
C GLY A 214 -5.62 -14.68 34.46
N GLU A 215 -4.37 -15.12 34.24
CA GLU A 215 -3.78 -15.18 32.90
C GLU A 215 -3.64 -16.62 32.36
N PRO A 216 -3.87 -16.85 31.05
CA PRO A 216 -4.42 -15.90 30.08
C PRO A 216 -5.89 -15.57 30.36
N ASN A 217 -6.25 -14.29 30.33
CA ASN A 217 -7.62 -13.83 30.59
C ASN A 217 -8.56 -14.14 29.39
N PRO A 218 -9.62 -14.95 29.57
CA PRO A 218 -10.51 -15.38 28.50
C PRO A 218 -11.34 -14.24 27.89
N VAL A 219 -11.77 -13.25 28.70
CA VAL A 219 -12.53 -12.09 28.22
C VAL A 219 -11.64 -11.25 27.32
N ARG A 220 -10.43 -10.93 27.77
CA ARG A 220 -9.44 -10.20 26.97
C ARG A 220 -9.07 -10.93 25.68
N LEU A 221 -8.97 -12.26 25.73
CA LEU A 221 -8.72 -13.09 24.56
C LEU A 221 -9.85 -13.00 23.52
N LEU A 222 -11.11 -12.90 23.95
CA LEU A 222 -12.24 -12.67 23.04
C LEU A 222 -12.24 -11.24 22.48
N PHE A 223 -12.06 -10.23 23.32
CA PHE A 223 -12.04 -8.81 22.93
C PHE A 223 -10.95 -8.47 21.92
N ASN A 224 -9.72 -8.95 22.15
CA ASN A 224 -8.59 -8.74 21.24
C ASN A 224 -8.79 -9.40 19.86
N ARG A 225 -9.70 -10.37 19.75
CA ARG A 225 -10.08 -11.01 18.48
C ARG A 225 -11.29 -10.37 17.83
N SER A 226 -12.24 -9.88 18.62
CA SER A 226 -13.35 -9.05 18.19
C SER A 226 -14.04 -8.41 19.40
N GLY A 227 -14.28 -7.10 19.35
CA GLY A 227 -15.01 -6.38 20.40
C GLY A 227 -16.46 -6.84 20.60
N GLN A 228 -17.01 -7.65 19.68
CA GLN A 228 -18.37 -8.23 19.79
C GLN A 228 -18.35 -9.71 20.18
N ALA A 229 -17.17 -10.32 20.36
CA ALA A 229 -17.06 -11.76 20.53
C ALA A 229 -17.78 -12.29 21.78
N LEU A 230 -17.73 -11.53 22.88
CA LEU A 230 -18.37 -11.89 24.15
C LEU A 230 -19.90 -11.73 24.06
N GLU A 231 -20.38 -10.60 23.52
CA GLU A 231 -21.80 -10.35 23.29
C GLU A 231 -22.44 -11.42 22.38
N ASP A 232 -21.76 -11.80 21.29
CA ASP A 232 -22.17 -12.89 20.40
C ASP A 232 -22.34 -14.22 21.15
N LEU A 233 -21.42 -14.53 22.06
CA LEU A 233 -21.39 -15.77 22.83
C LEU A 233 -22.50 -15.78 23.88
N TYR A 234 -22.69 -14.66 24.58
CA TYR A 234 -23.75 -14.42 25.56
C TYR A 234 -25.14 -14.65 24.96
N ARG A 235 -25.46 -13.98 23.85
CA ARG A 235 -26.75 -14.14 23.17
C ARG A 235 -27.00 -15.58 22.71
N LYS A 236 -25.97 -16.23 22.15
CA LYS A 236 -26.08 -17.63 21.73
C LYS A 236 -26.41 -18.56 22.91
N LEU A 237 -25.85 -18.32 24.09
CA LEU A 237 -26.13 -19.12 25.29
C LEU A 237 -27.54 -18.88 25.85
N LYS A 238 -28.07 -17.66 25.76
CA LYS A 238 -29.47 -17.37 26.12
C LYS A 238 -30.52 -18.00 25.20
N GLY A 239 -30.10 -18.62 24.09
CA GLY A 239 -31.03 -19.06 23.06
C GLY A 239 -31.73 -17.90 22.35
N GLU A 240 -31.29 -16.65 22.59
CA GLU A 240 -31.69 -15.52 21.79
C GLU A 240 -31.19 -15.76 20.38
N LYS A 241 -32.11 -15.69 19.40
CA LYS A 241 -31.69 -15.64 18.01
C LYS A 241 -30.76 -14.44 17.91
N SER A 242 -29.47 -14.70 17.67
CA SER A 242 -28.50 -13.65 17.34
C SER A 242 -29.20 -12.72 16.37
N PRO A 243 -29.41 -11.43 16.71
CA PRO A 243 -30.36 -10.56 16.02
C PRO A 243 -30.09 -10.70 14.55
N SER A 244 -30.97 -11.46 13.87
CA SER A 244 -30.68 -12.26 12.67
C SER A 244 -29.61 -11.56 11.91
N ARG A 245 -28.33 -11.96 12.14
CA ARG A 245 -27.13 -11.13 11.95
C ARG A 245 -27.52 -10.13 10.93
N SER A 246 -27.87 -8.90 11.35
CA SER A 246 -28.47 -7.99 10.40
C SER A 246 -27.55 -8.12 9.21
N THR A 247 -28.12 -8.29 8.04
CA THR A 247 -27.44 -7.99 6.81
C THR A 247 -27.00 -6.52 6.86
N GLY A 248 -26.33 -6.04 7.93
CA GLY A 248 -25.22 -5.12 7.93
C GLY A 248 -24.41 -5.54 6.73
N ALA A 249 -24.65 -4.75 5.69
CA ALA A 249 -24.67 -5.19 4.32
C ALA A 249 -23.55 -6.19 4.08
N ARG A 250 -23.89 -7.44 3.69
CA ARG A 250 -22.92 -8.35 3.06
C ARG A 250 -22.06 -7.46 2.21
N PHE A 251 -20.76 -7.41 2.47
CA PHE A 251 -19.89 -6.41 1.86
C PHE A 251 -19.99 -6.60 0.33
N ARG A 252 -20.85 -5.79 -0.28
CA ARG A 252 -21.15 -5.81 -1.70
C ARG A 252 -20.35 -4.66 -2.25
N HIS A 253 -19.30 -5.01 -2.98
CA HIS A 253 -18.53 -4.01 -3.67
C HIS A 253 -19.45 -3.29 -4.66
N LYS A 254 -19.61 -1.98 -4.51
CA LYS A 254 -20.61 -1.20 -5.28
C LYS A 254 -20.40 -1.31 -6.80
N GLN A 255 -19.16 -1.53 -7.23
CA GLN A 255 -18.80 -1.67 -8.64
C GLN A 255 -18.79 -3.11 -9.16
N VAL A 256 -19.01 -4.14 -8.33
CA VAL A 256 -18.90 -5.54 -8.81
C VAL A 256 -20.13 -6.34 -8.47
N ARG A 257 -20.71 -6.96 -9.50
CA ARG A 257 -21.78 -7.94 -9.41
C ARG A 257 -21.23 -9.32 -9.74
N ILE A 258 -21.55 -10.30 -8.92
CA ILE A 258 -21.13 -11.70 -9.10
C ILE A 258 -22.29 -12.47 -9.73
N GLU A 259 -21.98 -13.28 -10.73
CA GLU A 259 -22.86 -14.27 -11.35
C GLU A 259 -22.23 -15.66 -11.13
N CYS A 260 -22.87 -16.53 -10.35
CA CYS A 260 -22.39 -17.91 -10.20
C CYS A 260 -22.74 -18.71 -11.46
N LEU A 261 -21.74 -19.33 -12.10
CA LEU A 261 -21.92 -20.05 -13.36
C LEU A 261 -22.37 -21.50 -13.15
N LYS A 262 -22.08 -22.07 -11.97
CA LYS A 262 -22.57 -23.38 -11.54
C LYS A 262 -23.06 -23.29 -10.09
N SER A 263 -24.15 -23.99 -9.78
CA SER A 263 -24.59 -24.18 -8.41
C SER A 263 -23.60 -25.08 -7.69
N SER A 264 -22.78 -24.51 -6.82
CA SER A 264 -21.81 -25.25 -6.01
C SER A 264 -22.39 -25.49 -4.61
N PRO A 265 -22.70 -26.75 -4.24
CA PRO A 265 -23.10 -27.05 -2.87
C PRO A 265 -21.96 -26.68 -1.91
N GLY A 266 -22.30 -26.07 -0.77
CA GLY A 266 -21.31 -25.63 0.20
C GLY A 266 -20.71 -24.24 -0.06
N LEU A 267 -21.23 -23.43 -0.99
CA LEU A 267 -20.77 -22.04 -1.17
C LEU A 267 -21.48 -21.08 -0.18
N GLU A 268 -20.73 -20.48 0.75
CA GLU A 268 -21.26 -19.47 1.69
C GLU A 268 -21.24 -18.06 1.09
N GLU A 269 -20.06 -17.60 0.62
CA GLU A 269 -19.87 -16.22 0.18
C GLU A 269 -18.76 -16.08 -0.86
N ILE A 270 -18.98 -15.22 -1.86
CA ILE A 270 -17.93 -14.71 -2.75
C ILE A 270 -17.79 -13.20 -2.49
N ARG A 271 -16.60 -12.79 -2.06
CA ARG A 271 -16.20 -11.37 -1.96
C ARG A 271 -15.35 -11.03 -3.18
N PRO A 272 -15.83 -10.17 -4.08
CA PRO A 272 -15.12 -9.88 -5.33
C PRO A 272 -13.90 -8.98 -5.12
N ALA A 273 -13.90 -8.19 -4.04
CA ALA A 273 -12.81 -7.33 -3.62
C ALA A 273 -12.69 -7.39 -2.08
N LEU A 274 -11.48 -7.23 -1.55
CA LEU A 274 -11.20 -7.14 -0.11
C LEU A 274 -11.12 -5.69 0.39
N SER A 275 -10.90 -4.73 -0.52
CA SER A 275 -10.93 -3.29 -0.25
C SER A 275 -12.31 -2.69 -0.58
N ARG A 276 -12.65 -1.57 0.05
CA ARG A 276 -13.86 -0.76 -0.25
C ARG A 276 -13.62 0.33 -1.29
N GLU A 277 -12.37 0.52 -1.68
CA GLU A 277 -11.95 1.58 -2.61
C GLU A 277 -12.48 1.31 -4.02
N PRO A 278 -12.63 2.37 -4.84
CA PRO A 278 -12.94 2.20 -6.24
C PRO A 278 -11.95 1.29 -6.97
N ILE A 279 -12.48 0.37 -7.76
CA ILE A 279 -11.72 -0.52 -8.63
C ILE A 279 -11.34 0.24 -9.91
N LEU A 280 -10.07 0.17 -10.28
CA LEU A 280 -9.49 0.83 -11.45
C LEU A 280 -9.15 -0.21 -12.53
N GLU A 281 -9.32 0.15 -13.81
CA GLU A 281 -8.90 -0.69 -14.94
C GLU A 281 -7.41 -1.05 -14.86
N GLY A 282 -7.07 -2.30 -15.19
CA GLY A 282 -5.66 -2.76 -15.22
C GLY A 282 -5.05 -3.04 -13.84
N TRP A 283 -5.73 -2.67 -12.75
CA TRP A 283 -5.25 -2.94 -11.40
C TRP A 283 -5.63 -4.33 -10.91
N LYS A 284 -4.69 -5.00 -10.25
CA LYS A 284 -4.95 -6.29 -9.64
C LYS A 284 -5.86 -6.15 -8.42
N VAL A 285 -7.04 -6.76 -8.48
CA VAL A 285 -8.03 -6.80 -7.40
C VAL A 285 -7.98 -8.17 -6.73
N TYR A 286 -7.99 -8.19 -5.40
CA TYR A 286 -7.97 -9.41 -4.61
C TYR A 286 -9.36 -9.69 -4.05
N GLY A 287 -9.84 -10.92 -4.22
CA GLY A 287 -11.11 -11.40 -3.70
C GLY A 287 -10.95 -12.67 -2.85
N LYS A 288 -12.07 -13.16 -2.30
CA LYS A 288 -12.14 -14.33 -1.43
C LYS A 288 -13.41 -15.13 -1.69
N VAL A 289 -13.27 -16.44 -1.79
CA VAL A 289 -14.39 -17.40 -1.77
C VAL A 289 -14.39 -18.10 -0.42
N THR A 290 -15.55 -18.21 0.23
CA THR A 290 -15.75 -18.88 1.51
C THR A 290 -16.82 -19.96 1.35
N LEU A 291 -16.54 -21.16 1.84
CA LEU A 291 -17.44 -22.29 1.86
C LEU A 291 -18.22 -22.35 3.20
N GLU A 292 -19.35 -23.06 3.23
CA GLU A 292 -20.24 -23.19 4.39
C GLU A 292 -19.55 -23.85 5.60
N ASP A 293 -18.58 -24.72 5.35
CA ASP A 293 -17.73 -25.35 6.37
C ASP A 293 -16.69 -24.39 6.98
N GLY A 294 -16.55 -23.18 6.44
CA GLY A 294 -15.63 -22.14 6.88
C GLY A 294 -14.25 -22.14 6.21
N ARG A 295 -13.96 -23.09 5.32
CA ARG A 295 -12.76 -23.03 4.45
C ARG A 295 -12.89 -21.86 3.48
N PHE A 296 -11.76 -21.27 3.12
CA PHE A 296 -11.76 -20.17 2.17
C PHE A 296 -10.50 -20.17 1.30
N LYS A 297 -10.61 -19.58 0.12
CA LYS A 297 -9.49 -19.39 -0.79
C LYS A 297 -9.54 -17.99 -1.41
N ARG A 298 -8.37 -17.33 -1.44
CA ARG A 298 -8.21 -16.02 -2.08
C ARG A 298 -7.99 -16.21 -3.58
N PHE A 299 -8.46 -15.24 -4.34
CA PHE A 299 -8.22 -15.15 -5.78
C PHE A 299 -7.84 -13.73 -6.15
N SER A 300 -7.32 -13.55 -7.36
CA SER A 300 -7.04 -12.23 -7.90
C SER A 300 -7.51 -12.14 -9.35
N TRP A 301 -7.92 -10.96 -9.76
CA TRP A 301 -8.39 -10.67 -11.10
C TRP A 301 -8.03 -9.24 -11.50
N VAL A 302 -8.12 -8.94 -12.78
CA VAL A 302 -7.82 -7.61 -13.32
C VAL A 302 -9.04 -7.15 -14.12
N PRO A 303 -9.71 -6.05 -13.72
CA PRO A 303 -10.82 -5.48 -14.46
C PRO A 303 -10.30 -4.93 -15.79
N ARG A 304 -10.99 -5.26 -16.88
CA ARG A 304 -10.64 -4.82 -18.22
C ARG A 304 -11.85 -4.16 -18.87
N LEU A 305 -11.63 -3.10 -19.63
CA LEU A 305 -12.67 -2.52 -20.46
C LEU A 305 -12.27 -2.59 -21.94
N THR A 306 -13.26 -2.54 -22.82
CA THR A 306 -13.04 -2.39 -24.26
C THR A 306 -12.43 -1.00 -24.55
N PRO A 307 -11.90 -0.77 -25.77
CA PRO A 307 -11.46 0.56 -26.19
C PRO A 307 -12.55 1.63 -26.01
N GLU A 308 -13.82 1.28 -26.25
CA GLU A 308 -14.98 2.16 -26.13
C GLU A 308 -15.34 2.45 -24.66
N GLY A 309 -14.87 1.64 -23.73
CA GLY A 309 -15.12 1.77 -22.29
C GLY A 309 -16.20 0.84 -21.73
N GLU A 310 -16.53 -0.24 -22.43
CA GLU A 310 -17.48 -1.24 -21.94
C GLU A 310 -16.76 -2.27 -21.05
N PRO A 311 -17.30 -2.64 -19.88
CA PRO A 311 -16.65 -3.60 -18.99
C PRO A 311 -16.68 -5.02 -19.56
N ILE A 312 -15.54 -5.70 -19.52
CA ILE A 312 -15.39 -7.10 -19.95
C ILE A 312 -15.58 -8.00 -18.72
N PRO A 313 -16.63 -8.85 -18.68
CA PRO A 313 -16.83 -9.74 -17.53
C PRO A 313 -15.70 -10.76 -17.38
N GLU A 314 -15.22 -10.95 -16.16
CA GLU A 314 -14.11 -11.86 -15.86
C GLU A 314 -14.64 -13.18 -15.29
N GLU A 315 -14.36 -14.29 -15.95
CA GLU A 315 -14.68 -15.62 -15.46
C GLU A 315 -13.53 -16.21 -14.65
N LEU A 316 -13.84 -16.71 -13.47
CA LEU A 316 -12.86 -17.24 -12.53
C LEU A 316 -13.31 -18.61 -12.02
N GLU A 317 -12.32 -19.46 -11.79
CA GLU A 317 -12.46 -20.72 -11.08
C GLU A 317 -11.54 -20.71 -9.86
N VAL A 318 -12.12 -21.04 -8.70
CA VAL A 318 -11.37 -21.23 -7.45
C VAL A 318 -11.57 -22.66 -6.99
N SER A 319 -10.51 -23.45 -7.10
CA SER A 319 -10.49 -24.87 -6.74
C SER A 319 -9.88 -25.09 -5.36
N PHE A 320 -10.50 -25.92 -4.52
CA PHE A 320 -10.05 -26.29 -3.18
C PHE A 320 -9.35 -27.65 -3.21
N GLU A 321 -8.57 -27.95 -2.17
CA GLU A 321 -7.71 -29.15 -2.12
C GLU A 321 -8.50 -30.46 -2.06
N GLU A 322 -9.75 -30.43 -1.59
CA GLU A 322 -10.66 -31.58 -1.54
C GLU A 322 -11.48 -31.74 -2.83
N GLY A 323 -11.16 -30.97 -3.88
CA GLY A 323 -11.70 -31.14 -5.24
C GLY A 323 -12.90 -30.25 -5.58
N GLU A 324 -13.36 -29.40 -4.66
CA GLU A 324 -14.44 -28.44 -4.95
C GLU A 324 -13.94 -27.32 -5.87
N ALA A 325 -14.68 -27.04 -6.94
CA ALA A 325 -14.38 -25.93 -7.84
C ALA A 325 -15.57 -24.96 -7.90
N ILE A 326 -15.33 -23.72 -7.49
CA ILE A 326 -16.33 -22.64 -7.54
C ILE A 326 -16.07 -21.81 -8.79
N ARG A 327 -17.03 -21.82 -9.73
CA ARG A 327 -16.97 -21.03 -10.98
C ARG A 327 -17.95 -19.87 -10.94
N PHE A 328 -17.44 -18.67 -11.17
CA PHE A 328 -18.24 -17.46 -11.16
C PHE A 328 -17.70 -16.42 -12.15
N ARG A 329 -18.59 -15.53 -12.57
CA ARG A 329 -18.30 -14.40 -13.45
C ARG A 329 -18.45 -13.10 -12.68
N LEU A 330 -17.49 -12.20 -12.85
CA LEU A 330 -17.45 -10.88 -12.25
C LEU A 330 -17.83 -9.82 -13.29
N HIS A 331 -18.96 -9.18 -13.07
CA HIS A 331 -19.39 -8.00 -13.83
C HIS A 331 -18.95 -6.77 -13.07
N HIS A 332 -18.14 -5.90 -13.67
CA HIS A 332 -17.59 -4.74 -12.98
C HIS A 332 -17.93 -3.40 -13.64
N LYS A 333 -17.78 -2.32 -12.88
CA LYS A 333 -17.85 -0.93 -13.34
C LYS A 333 -16.60 -0.19 -12.89
N ALA A 334 -15.45 -0.67 -13.38
CA ALA A 334 -14.15 -0.13 -12.99
C ALA A 334 -13.97 1.28 -13.56
N PHE A 335 -13.23 2.13 -12.85
CA PHE A 335 -12.88 3.45 -13.32
C PHE A 335 -11.77 3.35 -14.36
N ALA A 336 -11.89 4.12 -15.42
CA ALA A 336 -10.91 4.17 -16.51
C ALA A 336 -10.90 5.54 -17.15
N VAL A 337 -9.82 5.82 -17.88
CA VAL A 337 -9.67 7.03 -18.69
C VAL A 337 -9.41 6.62 -20.13
N ARG A 338 -9.97 7.37 -21.09
CA ARG A 338 -9.63 7.28 -22.50
C ARG A 338 -9.19 8.63 -23.02
N PHE A 339 -8.28 8.60 -23.97
CA PHE A 339 -7.71 9.76 -24.61
C PHE A 339 -8.29 9.88 -26.02
N SER A 340 -8.47 11.09 -26.54
CA SER A 340 -8.95 11.29 -27.91
C SER A 340 -7.99 10.74 -28.96
N HIS A 341 -6.69 10.70 -28.67
CA HIS A 341 -5.66 10.17 -29.55
C HIS A 341 -4.43 9.72 -28.73
N SER A 342 -3.58 8.89 -29.36
CA SER A 342 -2.32 8.38 -28.81
C SER A 342 -1.35 8.13 -29.97
N PRO A 343 -0.08 8.56 -29.90
CA PRO A 343 0.55 9.36 -28.83
C PRO A 343 0.00 10.80 -28.78
N TRP A 344 0.13 11.47 -27.64
CA TRP A 344 -0.23 12.89 -27.51
C TRP A 344 0.95 13.80 -27.82
N ARG A 345 0.66 14.97 -28.41
CA ARG A 345 1.62 16.03 -28.70
C ARG A 345 1.23 17.32 -28.00
N PHE A 346 2.20 18.03 -27.43
CA PHE A 346 1.96 19.28 -26.68
C PHE A 346 1.25 20.39 -27.49
N ASP A 347 1.26 20.33 -28.83
CA ASP A 347 0.60 21.28 -29.73
C ASP A 347 -0.85 20.90 -30.09
N GLU A 348 -1.32 19.74 -29.62
CA GLU A 348 -2.64 19.19 -29.91
C GLU A 348 -3.50 19.16 -28.63
N PRO A 349 -4.78 19.57 -28.67
CA PRO A 349 -5.65 19.51 -27.50
C PRO A 349 -5.95 18.07 -27.10
N LEU A 350 -5.70 17.69 -25.84
CA LEU A 350 -5.97 16.34 -25.34
C LEU A 350 -7.30 16.26 -24.60
N GLU A 351 -8.29 15.61 -25.20
CA GLU A 351 -9.52 15.29 -24.48
C GLU A 351 -9.33 14.03 -23.65
N VAL A 352 -9.54 14.18 -22.35
CA VAL A 352 -9.44 13.10 -21.36
C VAL A 352 -10.85 12.72 -20.91
N ARG A 353 -11.36 11.59 -21.40
CA ARG A 353 -12.73 11.12 -21.12
C ARG A 353 -12.75 10.16 -19.93
N PRO A 354 -13.38 10.52 -18.80
CA PRO A 354 -13.57 9.61 -17.67
C PRO A 354 -14.63 8.54 -18.00
N ILE A 355 -14.41 7.32 -17.51
CA ILE A 355 -15.37 6.20 -17.61
C ILE A 355 -15.69 5.72 -16.20
N GLY A 356 -16.98 5.73 -15.87
CA GLY A 356 -17.50 5.13 -14.63
C GLY A 356 -17.38 6.01 -13.39
N PHE A 357 -16.85 7.23 -13.48
CA PHE A 357 -16.71 8.17 -12.37
C PHE A 357 -16.96 9.63 -12.78
N ASP A 358 -17.14 10.48 -11.76
CA ASP A 358 -17.36 11.92 -11.87
C ASP A 358 -16.08 12.67 -11.44
N LEU A 359 -15.64 13.65 -12.25
CA LEU A 359 -14.40 14.40 -12.02
C LEU A 359 -14.46 15.35 -10.81
N VAL A 360 -15.65 15.78 -10.39
CA VAL A 360 -15.84 16.61 -9.19
C VAL A 360 -15.60 15.77 -7.93
N GLN A 361 -16.05 14.51 -7.94
CA GLN A 361 -15.85 13.59 -6.82
C GLN A 361 -14.46 12.94 -6.82
N HIS A 362 -13.95 12.65 -8.02
CA HIS A 362 -12.69 11.96 -8.25
C HIS A 362 -11.83 12.76 -9.24
N PRO A 363 -11.19 13.85 -8.79
CA PRO A 363 -10.36 14.66 -9.65
C PRO A 363 -9.19 13.87 -10.22
N LEU A 364 -8.74 14.29 -11.40
CA LEU A 364 -7.54 13.78 -12.05
C LEU A 364 -6.39 14.76 -11.84
N ARG A 365 -5.17 14.21 -11.87
CA ARG A 365 -3.95 14.99 -12.02
C ARG A 365 -3.02 14.29 -13.01
N PHE A 366 -2.14 15.08 -13.60
CA PHE A 366 -1.27 14.67 -14.69
C PHE A 366 0.17 14.93 -14.31
N LEU A 367 1.07 14.02 -14.64
CA LEU A 367 2.50 14.20 -14.45
C LEU A 367 3.24 13.47 -15.57
N LEU A 368 4.44 13.94 -15.90
CA LEU A 368 5.33 13.22 -16.80
C LEU A 368 6.08 12.14 -16.00
N ALA A 369 6.24 10.95 -16.59
CA ALA A 369 6.92 9.83 -15.96
C ALA A 369 8.40 10.14 -15.70
N SER A 370 9.02 10.94 -16.57
CA SER A 370 10.43 11.32 -16.44
C SER A 370 10.71 12.28 -15.28
N LYS A 371 9.78 13.19 -14.94
CA LYS A 371 9.90 14.24 -13.90
C LYS A 371 8.61 15.07 -13.78
N GLY A 372 8.46 15.80 -12.67
CA GLY A 372 7.56 16.95 -12.60
C GLY A 372 6.60 16.95 -11.42
N GLU A 373 6.10 18.14 -11.09
CA GLU A 373 4.97 18.31 -10.18
C GLU A 373 3.67 17.91 -10.87
N ALA A 374 2.77 17.29 -10.11
CA ALA A 374 1.47 16.95 -10.66
C ALA A 374 0.65 18.21 -10.96
N LYS A 375 0.11 18.28 -12.18
CA LYS A 375 -0.71 19.38 -12.68
C LYS A 375 -2.18 18.99 -12.78
N HIS A 376 -3.07 19.98 -12.85
CA HIS A 376 -4.51 19.74 -12.90
C HIS A 376 -5.04 19.58 -14.32
N SER A 377 -4.29 20.04 -15.31
CA SER A 377 -4.60 19.87 -16.73
C SER A 377 -3.40 19.29 -17.50
N PRO A 378 -3.62 18.54 -18.60
CA PRO A 378 -2.54 18.12 -19.48
C PRO A 378 -1.73 19.30 -20.03
N GLU A 379 -2.40 20.40 -20.39
CA GLU A 379 -1.78 21.57 -21.03
C GLU A 379 -0.73 22.25 -20.14
N GLU A 380 -0.91 22.22 -18.83
CA GLU A 380 0.06 22.74 -17.85
C GLU A 380 1.41 21.99 -17.88
N LEU A 381 1.42 20.73 -18.33
CA LEU A 381 2.65 19.93 -18.43
C LEU A 381 3.64 20.48 -19.45
N ALA A 382 3.19 21.29 -20.42
CA ALA A 382 4.07 21.89 -21.42
C ALA A 382 5.19 22.75 -20.80
N SER A 383 4.95 23.31 -19.60
CA SER A 383 5.92 24.13 -18.87
C SER A 383 7.03 23.32 -18.18
N GLU A 384 6.84 22.02 -17.98
CA GLU A 384 7.79 21.12 -17.30
C GLU A 384 8.81 20.50 -18.28
N VAL A 385 8.56 20.64 -19.59
CA VAL A 385 9.46 20.16 -20.65
C VAL A 385 10.68 21.09 -20.72
N THR A 386 11.78 20.71 -20.05
CA THR A 386 13.04 21.48 -20.01
C THR A 386 14.22 20.62 -20.51
N GLU A 387 15.31 21.29 -20.93
CA GLU A 387 16.64 20.86 -21.44
C GLU A 387 17.06 19.37 -21.51
N ALA A 388 16.56 18.49 -20.63
CA ALA A 388 16.88 17.06 -20.56
C ALA A 388 15.75 16.13 -21.03
N SER A 389 14.65 16.64 -21.59
CA SER A 389 13.51 15.82 -22.01
C SER A 389 13.89 14.83 -23.11
N ILE A 390 13.67 13.56 -22.80
CA ILE A 390 13.73 12.44 -23.74
C ILE A 390 12.74 12.75 -24.88
N PRO A 391 13.07 12.49 -26.16
CA PRO A 391 12.15 12.72 -27.29
C PRO A 391 10.81 11.96 -27.15
N GLU A 392 10.79 10.95 -26.29
CA GLU A 392 9.64 10.13 -25.91
C GLU A 392 9.51 10.13 -24.39
N ASP A 393 8.32 10.48 -23.88
CA ASP A 393 7.99 10.40 -22.46
C ASP A 393 6.58 9.79 -22.30
N GLU A 394 6.12 9.64 -21.08
CA GLU A 394 4.79 9.13 -20.76
C GLU A 394 4.07 10.09 -19.82
N VAL A 395 2.84 10.47 -20.17
CA VAL A 395 1.92 11.14 -19.24
C VAL A 395 1.27 10.07 -18.38
N VAL A 396 1.55 10.13 -17.09
CA VAL A 396 0.85 9.36 -16.07
C VAL A 396 -0.35 10.17 -15.62
N VAL A 397 -1.52 9.53 -15.68
CA VAL A 397 -2.76 10.09 -15.17
C VAL A 397 -3.07 9.41 -13.84
N GLU A 398 -3.32 10.21 -12.81
CA GLU A 398 -3.72 9.72 -11.49
C GLU A 398 -5.11 10.22 -11.12
N ILE A 399 -5.83 9.40 -10.36
CA ILE A 399 -7.17 9.69 -9.84
C ILE A 399 -7.15 9.68 -8.32
N ARG A 400 -7.92 10.58 -7.71
CA ARG A 400 -8.16 10.58 -6.26
C ARG A 400 -9.28 9.60 -5.91
N VAL A 401 -8.97 8.53 -5.18
CA VAL A 401 -9.90 7.41 -4.97
C VAL A 401 -10.82 7.56 -3.76
N ASP A 402 -10.44 8.36 -2.76
CA ASP A 402 -11.18 8.54 -1.50
C ASP A 402 -12.04 9.82 -1.45
N GLY A 403 -11.85 10.72 -2.42
CA GLY A 403 -12.50 12.04 -2.53
C GLY A 403 -12.24 13.01 -1.36
N ARG A 404 -11.47 12.62 -0.34
CA ARG A 404 -11.30 13.37 0.93
C ARG A 404 -9.88 13.34 1.52
N GLY A 405 -9.05 12.36 1.17
CA GLY A 405 -7.65 12.22 1.64
C GLY A 405 -6.67 12.35 0.48
N ASP A 406 -5.37 12.49 0.73
CA ASP A 406 -4.37 12.76 -0.32
C ASP A 406 -3.89 11.50 -1.07
N GLU A 407 -4.74 10.47 -1.16
CA GLU A 407 -4.38 9.23 -1.85
C GLU A 407 -4.72 9.31 -3.35
N TRP A 408 -3.66 9.37 -4.15
CA TRP A 408 -3.70 9.38 -5.61
C TRP A 408 -3.23 8.04 -6.17
N ARG A 409 -3.93 7.53 -7.18
CA ARG A 409 -3.57 6.27 -7.85
C ARG A 409 -3.51 6.45 -9.35
N ARG A 410 -2.44 5.93 -9.97
CA ARG A 410 -2.32 5.85 -11.42
C ARG A 410 -3.49 5.10 -12.04
N ILE A 411 -4.19 5.71 -12.99
CA ILE A 411 -5.33 5.11 -13.70
C ILE A 411 -5.04 4.86 -15.18
N ALA A 412 -4.13 5.65 -15.79
CA ALA A 412 -3.77 5.49 -17.19
C ALA A 412 -2.34 6.00 -17.45
N VAL A 413 -1.78 5.56 -18.57
CA VAL A 413 -0.53 6.08 -19.12
C VAL A 413 -0.70 6.32 -20.62
N LEU A 414 -0.20 7.45 -21.08
CA LEU A 414 -0.26 7.87 -22.48
C LEU A 414 1.14 8.23 -22.98
N PRO A 415 1.64 7.61 -24.06
CA PRO A 415 2.88 8.04 -24.70
C PRO A 415 2.79 9.48 -25.20
N VAL A 416 3.84 10.25 -24.99
CA VAL A 416 3.99 11.63 -25.45
C VAL A 416 5.14 11.74 -26.43
N GLU A 417 4.86 12.40 -27.54
CA GLU A 417 5.84 12.73 -28.58
C GLU A 417 6.14 14.23 -28.52
N VAL A 418 7.39 14.58 -28.18
CA VAL A 418 7.85 15.97 -28.29
C VAL A 418 8.38 16.18 -29.71
N ARG A 419 7.75 17.09 -30.46
CA ARG A 419 8.25 17.54 -31.76
C ARG A 419 8.74 18.98 -31.66
N PRO A 420 10.03 19.20 -31.33
CA PRO A 420 10.58 20.54 -31.26
C PRO A 420 10.44 21.23 -32.62
N ARG A 421 9.87 22.43 -32.62
CA ARG A 421 9.87 23.31 -33.80
C ARG A 421 10.58 24.61 -33.47
N LEU A 422 11.40 25.08 -34.41
CA LEU A 422 12.03 26.40 -34.32
C LEU A 422 11.29 27.41 -35.20
N GLU A 423 10.69 28.41 -34.57
CA GLU A 423 10.11 29.56 -35.25
C GLU A 423 11.05 30.77 -35.14
N HIS A 424 11.05 31.60 -36.18
CA HIS A 424 11.94 32.75 -36.27
C HIS A 424 11.29 33.90 -37.01
N TRP A 425 11.69 35.12 -36.70
CA TRP A 425 11.35 36.30 -37.47
C TRP A 425 12.42 37.37 -37.34
N ALA A 426 12.57 38.17 -38.39
CA ALA A 426 13.40 39.36 -38.36
C ALA A 426 12.54 40.57 -37.97
N SER A 427 13.09 41.45 -37.14
CA SER A 427 12.53 42.76 -36.81
C SER A 427 13.61 43.83 -36.95
N PRO A 428 13.26 45.13 -36.90
CA PRO A 428 14.26 46.20 -36.89
C PRO A 428 15.31 46.10 -35.77
N LYS A 429 14.99 45.39 -34.67
CA LYS A 429 15.92 45.16 -33.55
C LYS A 429 16.91 44.02 -33.82
N GLY A 430 16.59 43.10 -34.73
CA GLY A 430 17.37 41.89 -34.99
C GLY A 430 16.52 40.63 -35.19
N VAL A 431 17.13 39.45 -35.11
CA VAL A 431 16.45 38.15 -35.24
C VAL A 431 15.97 37.67 -33.89
N PHE A 432 14.69 37.32 -33.84
CA PHE A 432 14.05 36.64 -32.73
C PHE A 432 13.79 35.19 -33.11
N VAL A 433 13.93 34.31 -32.14
CA VAL A 433 13.53 32.91 -32.27
C VAL A 433 12.71 32.47 -31.07
N ARG A 434 11.80 31.53 -31.30
CA ARG A 434 11.10 30.79 -30.24
C ARG A 434 11.03 29.33 -30.60
N THR A 435 11.00 28.46 -29.60
CA THR A 435 10.75 27.04 -29.80
C THR A 435 9.32 26.67 -29.46
N HIS A 436 8.85 25.55 -29.99
CA HIS A 436 7.62 24.92 -29.56
C HIS A 436 7.89 23.44 -29.18
N PRO A 437 7.59 23.01 -27.93
CA PRO A 437 7.16 23.83 -26.79
C PRO A 437 8.19 24.93 -26.41
N PRO A 438 7.75 26.02 -25.72
CA PRO A 438 8.65 27.09 -25.29
C PRO A 438 9.62 26.58 -24.22
N GLY A 439 10.75 27.28 -24.02
CA GLY A 439 11.73 26.93 -22.97
C GLY A 439 12.82 25.96 -23.39
N LEU A 440 12.85 25.51 -24.64
CA LEU A 440 13.98 24.71 -25.15
C LEU A 440 15.20 25.61 -25.42
N GLU A 441 16.39 25.07 -25.13
CA GLU A 441 17.65 25.72 -25.45
C GLU A 441 17.93 25.67 -26.96
N VAL A 442 18.33 26.81 -27.49
CA VAL A 442 18.85 26.93 -28.84
C VAL A 442 20.28 27.43 -28.79
N ARG A 443 21.13 26.89 -29.66
CA ARG A 443 22.48 27.40 -29.87
C ARG A 443 22.46 28.38 -31.04
N ALA A 444 22.76 29.63 -30.78
CA ALA A 444 22.86 30.67 -31.80
C ALA A 444 24.32 30.97 -32.12
N ARG A 445 24.66 30.95 -33.41
CA ARG A 445 25.97 31.32 -33.97
C ARG A 445 25.80 32.47 -34.94
N VAL A 446 26.53 33.55 -34.70
CA VAL A 446 26.47 34.78 -35.51
C VAL A 446 27.80 34.97 -36.22
N PHE A 447 27.74 35.10 -37.54
CA PHE A 447 28.88 35.23 -38.43
C PHE A 447 28.86 36.57 -39.16
N PHE A 448 30.04 37.13 -39.38
CA PHE A 448 30.28 38.21 -40.34
C PHE A 448 31.15 37.64 -41.46
N GLY A 449 30.57 37.50 -42.66
CA GLY A 449 31.16 36.66 -43.70
C GLY A 449 31.31 35.21 -43.22
N GLU A 450 32.53 34.69 -43.26
CA GLU A 450 32.87 33.35 -42.75
C GLU A 450 33.33 33.34 -41.28
N ARG A 451 33.59 34.51 -40.69
CA ARG A 451 34.12 34.61 -39.34
C ARG A 451 33.00 34.52 -38.30
N LEU A 452 33.10 33.55 -37.39
CA LEU A 452 32.24 33.47 -36.20
C LEU A 452 32.56 34.64 -35.25
N VAL A 453 31.55 35.43 -34.94
CA VAL A 453 31.66 36.63 -34.09
C VAL A 453 31.04 36.39 -32.71
N LYS A 454 30.00 35.56 -32.63
CA LYS A 454 29.32 35.22 -31.38
C LYS A 454 28.76 33.80 -31.44
N GLU A 455 28.92 33.03 -30.35
CA GLU A 455 28.24 31.77 -30.13
C GLU A 455 27.67 31.79 -28.71
N GLU A 456 26.38 31.49 -28.57
CA GLU A 456 25.68 31.53 -27.29
C GLU A 456 24.57 30.47 -27.26
N THR A 457 24.38 29.84 -26.10
CA THR A 457 23.21 29.00 -25.82
C THR A 457 22.18 29.84 -25.08
N LEU A 458 20.93 29.81 -25.56
CA LEU A 458 19.87 30.67 -25.09
C LEU A 458 18.59 29.85 -24.91
N THR A 459 17.96 29.95 -23.74
CA THR A 459 16.61 29.42 -23.51
C THR A 459 15.57 30.33 -24.15
N THR A 460 14.70 29.82 -25.01
CA THR A 460 13.71 30.69 -25.68
C THR A 460 12.48 30.98 -24.81
N GLU A 461 11.92 32.19 -24.95
CA GLU A 461 10.71 32.63 -24.25
C GLU A 461 9.47 32.50 -25.17
N PRO A 462 8.24 32.39 -24.62
CA PRO A 462 7.00 32.28 -25.42
C PRO A 462 6.81 33.43 -26.44
N GLU A 463 7.24 34.65 -26.07
CA GLU A 463 7.16 35.84 -26.93
C GLU A 463 8.32 35.93 -27.94
N GLY A 464 9.32 35.04 -27.83
CA GLY A 464 10.53 35.03 -28.64
C GLY A 464 11.71 35.74 -27.99
N ARG A 465 12.89 35.14 -28.14
CA ARG A 465 14.15 35.67 -27.62
C ARG A 465 15.01 36.23 -28.75
N LEU A 466 15.57 37.42 -28.52
CA LEU A 466 16.52 38.05 -29.44
C LEU A 466 17.85 37.29 -29.42
N VAL A 467 18.22 36.69 -30.55
CA VAL A 467 19.47 35.91 -30.68
C VAL A 467 20.61 36.70 -31.29
N ALA A 468 20.30 37.70 -32.12
CA ALA A 468 21.28 38.58 -32.74
C ALA A 468 20.68 39.97 -32.96
N GLN A 469 21.38 41.01 -32.52
CA GLN A 469 21.02 42.40 -32.80
C GLN A 469 21.40 42.77 -34.24
N ALA A 470 20.61 43.65 -34.85
CA ALA A 470 20.97 44.24 -36.14
C ALA A 470 22.26 45.08 -35.99
N ALA A 471 23.18 44.95 -36.95
CA ALA A 471 24.47 45.63 -36.96
C ALA A 471 24.64 46.50 -38.21
N GLN A 472 25.69 47.33 -38.25
CA GLN A 472 26.03 48.11 -39.45
C GLN A 472 26.62 47.26 -40.60
N VAL A 473 26.78 45.97 -40.37
CA VAL A 473 27.34 44.98 -41.31
C VAL A 473 26.36 43.81 -41.47
N PRO A 474 26.39 43.09 -42.61
CA PRO A 474 25.52 41.93 -42.80
C PRO A 474 25.95 40.78 -41.90
N LEU A 475 24.97 40.10 -41.30
CA LEU A 475 25.22 38.98 -40.40
C LEU A 475 24.53 37.72 -40.90
N ARG A 476 25.23 36.58 -40.87
CA ARG A 476 24.62 35.25 -41.00
C ARG A 476 24.41 34.68 -39.61
N ILE A 477 23.19 34.23 -39.31
CA ILE A 477 22.85 33.63 -38.02
C ILE A 477 22.45 32.19 -38.25
N GLU A 478 23.10 31.26 -37.58
CA GLU A 478 22.70 29.87 -37.52
C GLU A 478 22.12 29.59 -36.14
N VAL A 479 20.91 29.04 -36.09
CA VAL A 479 20.27 28.62 -34.86
C VAL A 479 20.04 27.13 -34.92
N CYS A 480 20.59 26.42 -33.94
CA CYS A 480 20.52 24.97 -33.83
C CYS A 480 19.58 24.59 -32.68
N LEU A 481 18.65 23.68 -32.95
CA LEU A 481 17.76 23.03 -31.99
C LEU A 481 17.90 21.51 -32.18
N PHE A 482 18.53 20.82 -31.22
CA PHE A 482 18.94 19.42 -31.37
C PHE A 482 19.72 19.17 -32.67
N THR A 483 19.15 18.41 -33.61
CA THR A 483 19.74 18.11 -34.93
C THR A 483 19.27 19.06 -36.03
N GLU A 484 18.26 19.90 -35.77
CA GLU A 484 17.77 20.89 -36.74
C GLU A 484 18.68 22.13 -36.70
N THR A 485 19.12 22.61 -37.88
CA THR A 485 19.84 23.88 -38.02
C THR A 485 19.13 24.76 -39.03
N ARG A 486 18.83 26.00 -38.63
CA ARG A 486 18.28 27.04 -39.51
C ARG A 486 19.27 28.16 -39.67
N SER A 487 19.47 28.61 -40.92
CA SER A 487 20.36 29.72 -41.25
C SER A 487 19.56 30.92 -41.74
N PHE A 488 19.94 32.09 -41.26
CA PHE A 488 19.29 33.37 -41.52
C PHE A 488 20.32 34.42 -41.91
N THR A 489 19.88 35.44 -42.63
CA THR A 489 20.74 36.58 -42.97
C THR A 489 20.05 37.88 -42.56
N LEU A 490 20.72 38.68 -41.74
CA LEU A 490 20.30 40.03 -41.37
C LEU A 490 20.96 41.06 -42.26
N ALA A 491 20.16 41.96 -42.82
CA ALA A 491 20.64 43.14 -43.52
C ALA A 491 21.27 44.16 -42.55
N PRO A 492 22.20 44.99 -43.03
CA PRO A 492 22.73 46.10 -42.24
C PRO A 492 21.64 47.09 -41.80
N VAL A 493 21.80 47.67 -40.62
CA VAL A 493 20.94 48.75 -40.12
C VAL A 493 20.95 49.92 -41.10
N GLY A 494 19.75 50.40 -41.47
CA GLY A 494 19.56 51.54 -42.37
C GLY A 494 19.46 51.19 -43.86
N TRP A 495 19.58 49.92 -44.23
CA TRP A 495 19.44 49.47 -45.63
C TRP A 495 18.01 49.00 -45.92
N PRO A 496 17.39 49.38 -47.05
CA PRO A 496 16.10 48.83 -47.46
C PRO A 496 16.19 47.32 -47.71
N GLU A 497 15.31 46.53 -47.11
CA GLU A 497 15.30 45.06 -47.30
C GLU A 497 15.28 44.64 -48.77
N ARG A 498 14.61 45.42 -49.62
CA ARG A 498 14.49 45.15 -51.07
C ARG A 498 15.84 45.17 -51.78
N TRP A 499 16.79 45.99 -51.32
CA TRP A 499 18.13 46.09 -51.92
C TRP A 499 19.00 44.91 -51.50
N TRP A 500 18.88 44.47 -50.25
CA TRP A 500 19.57 43.30 -49.74
C TRP A 500 19.10 41.99 -50.43
N ARG A 501 17.78 41.82 -50.60
CA ARG A 501 17.19 40.64 -51.28
C ARG A 501 17.55 40.52 -52.77
N GLN A 502 18.06 41.58 -53.39
CA GLN A 502 18.57 41.56 -54.78
C GLN A 502 20.03 41.08 -54.88
N GLY A 503 20.64 40.61 -53.78
CA GLY A 503 22.00 40.06 -53.78
C GLY A 503 23.11 41.11 -53.80
N LEU A 504 22.77 42.41 -53.68
CA LEU A 504 23.71 43.53 -53.76
C LEU A 504 24.65 43.65 -52.54
N GLY A 505 24.66 42.67 -51.64
CA GLY A 505 25.52 42.68 -50.46
C GLY A 505 26.14 41.34 -50.07
N LEU A 506 25.99 40.31 -50.90
CA LEU A 506 26.94 39.19 -50.91
C LEU A 506 27.92 39.48 -52.04
N GLY A 507 29.16 39.82 -51.71
CA GLY A 507 30.25 39.74 -52.67
C GLY A 507 30.27 38.31 -53.19
N GLY A 508 29.75 38.11 -54.41
CA GLY A 508 29.73 36.81 -55.04
C GLY A 508 31.15 36.29 -55.14
N SER A 509 31.40 35.13 -54.54
CA SER A 509 32.47 34.27 -55.01
C SER A 509 32.01 33.68 -56.34
N LEU A 510 32.24 34.43 -57.41
CA LEU A 510 32.50 33.86 -58.72
C LEU A 510 34.02 33.85 -58.87
N VAL A 511 34.65 32.77 -58.40
CA VAL A 511 35.74 31.96 -59.00
C VAL A 511 35.97 30.77 -58.08
#